data_AF-A0AAU5DK80-F1
#
_entry.id   AF-A0AAU5DK80-F1
#
_cell.length_a   1.000
_cell.length_b   1.000
_cell.length_c   1.000
_cell.angle_alpha   90.00
_cell.angle_beta   90.00
_cell.angle_gamma   90.00
#
_symmetry.space_group_name_H-M   'P 1'
#
loop_
_entity.id
_entity.type
_entity.pdbx_description
1 polymer ?
#
loop_
_entity_poly.entity_id
_entity_poly.type
_entity_poly.pdbx_seq_one_letter_code
_entity_poly.pdbx_strand_id
1 'polypeptide(L)'
;MENDPLYRPWGKVSSAFWDRPDTVTDTQPVSPPRPTKAGPAPKAAPEPRTPRSATTTERAATNPAPEIPEAYRDGILFVTSAFTAKEPETLQRAIVEAERLNQAMTAEYGERDARTINVREMSGWLAHLTGRHADATRWYLHTVGLLSALFGNGDQRTRDSARRAVATWLAITDPSEAEPLAPTVLAMAVAVDGEGSDTVRVVHQRMESTSRPAATAQASTQQPTSVST
;
A
#
# COMPACT_ATOMS: atom_id res chain seq x y z
N MET A 1 9.18 -22.60 -2.02
CA MET A 1 9.32 -21.40 -2.88
C MET A 1 8.85 -20.24 -2.03
N GLU A 2 9.77 -19.48 -1.44
CA GLU A 2 9.40 -18.24 -0.73
C GLU A 2 8.96 -17.22 -1.79
N ASN A 3 7.68 -16.83 -1.74
CA ASN A 3 7.15 -15.68 -2.47
C ASN A 3 7.80 -14.43 -1.88
N ASP A 4 8.97 -14.04 -2.38
CA ASP A 4 9.51 -12.71 -2.11
C ASP A 4 8.48 -11.71 -2.63
N PRO A 5 7.89 -10.85 -1.76
CA PRO A 5 6.82 -9.96 -2.20
C PRO A 5 7.36 -9.06 -3.30
N LEU A 6 6.74 -9.12 -4.50
CA LEU A 6 7.12 -8.33 -5.68
C LEU A 6 7.19 -6.81 -5.40
N TYR A 7 6.56 -6.36 -4.31
CA TYR A 7 6.59 -5.00 -3.79
C TYR A 7 7.10 -5.09 -2.35
N ARG A 8 8.40 -4.84 -2.15
CA ARG A 8 8.98 -4.89 -0.80
C ARG A 8 8.44 -3.72 0.02
N PRO A 9 8.05 -3.95 1.29
CA PRO A 9 7.71 -2.85 2.17
C PRO A 9 8.90 -1.90 2.25
N TRP A 10 8.68 -0.64 1.91
CA TRP A 10 9.67 0.42 2.12
C TRP A 10 9.84 0.54 3.63
N GLY A 11 11.04 0.33 4.19
CA GLY A 11 11.26 0.09 5.64
C GLY A 11 10.58 1.08 6.60
N LYS A 12 11.35 2.01 7.18
CA LYS A 12 10.76 3.07 8.03
C LYS A 12 10.15 4.14 7.15
N VAL A 13 8.81 4.20 7.12
CA VAL A 13 8.06 5.19 6.34
C VAL A 13 7.47 6.24 7.27
N SER A 14 7.73 7.51 6.97
CA SER A 14 7.07 8.71 7.54
C SER A 14 6.49 9.55 6.40
N SER A 15 5.60 10.49 6.66
CA SER A 15 5.14 11.44 5.61
C SER A 15 6.32 12.14 4.90
N ALA A 16 7.30 12.62 5.67
CA ALA A 16 8.52 13.26 5.16
C ALA A 16 9.47 12.33 4.37
N PHE A 17 9.24 11.01 4.41
CA PHE A 17 9.98 10.05 3.58
C PHE A 17 9.59 10.21 2.11
N TRP A 18 8.32 10.59 1.85
CA TRP A 18 7.80 10.77 0.49
C TRP A 18 8.11 12.14 -0.10
N ASP A 19 8.32 13.16 0.74
CA ASP A 19 8.62 14.52 0.30
C ASP A 19 10.10 14.70 -0.17
N ARG A 20 10.93 13.64 -0.14
CA ARG A 20 12.35 13.67 -0.55
C ARG A 20 12.65 12.67 -1.66
N PRO A 21 12.58 13.05 -2.95
CA PRO A 21 12.92 12.16 -4.05
C PRO A 21 14.42 11.76 -4.10
N ASP A 22 15.32 12.52 -3.47
CA ASP A 22 16.78 12.38 -3.69
C ASP A 22 17.58 11.69 -2.58
N THR A 23 16.93 11.19 -1.52
CA THR A 23 17.64 10.51 -0.41
C THR A 23 17.11 9.10 -0.17
N VAL A 24 17.18 8.25 -1.19
CA VAL A 24 17.31 6.80 -0.94
C VAL A 24 18.80 6.55 -0.69
N THR A 25 19.25 6.83 0.54
CA THR A 25 20.55 6.30 0.99
C THR A 25 20.37 4.81 1.17
N ASP A 26 20.81 4.07 0.17
CA ASP A 26 21.34 2.71 0.21
C ASP A 26 21.28 2.07 1.61
N THR A 27 20.13 1.46 1.94
CA THR A 27 20.06 0.55 3.08
C THR A 27 20.90 -0.67 2.73
N GLN A 28 22.18 -0.60 3.12
CA GLN A 28 23.06 -1.75 3.20
C GLN A 28 22.32 -2.91 3.90
N PRO A 29 22.33 -4.12 3.32
CA PRO A 29 21.75 -5.29 3.97
C PRO A 29 22.52 -5.57 5.27
N VAL A 30 21.85 -5.33 6.40
CA VAL A 30 22.35 -5.76 7.71
C VAL A 30 22.43 -7.29 7.67
N SER A 31 23.65 -7.81 7.70
CA SER A 31 23.89 -9.26 7.73
C SER A 31 23.20 -9.85 8.97
N PRO A 32 22.44 -10.95 8.84
CA PRO A 32 21.83 -11.60 9.99
C PRO A 32 22.92 -12.14 10.94
N PRO A 33 22.68 -12.16 12.26
CA PRO A 33 23.60 -12.77 13.20
C PRO A 33 23.79 -14.26 12.88
N ARG A 34 25.06 -14.68 12.87
CA ARG A 34 25.51 -16.03 12.58
C ARG A 34 24.87 -17.05 13.55
N PRO A 35 24.18 -18.10 13.08
CA PRO A 35 23.63 -19.13 13.95
C PRO A 35 24.75 -19.93 14.61
N THR A 36 24.67 -20.04 15.94
CA THR A 36 25.50 -20.92 16.77
C THR A 36 25.22 -22.39 16.48
N LYS A 37 26.29 -23.18 16.54
CA LYS A 37 26.43 -24.60 16.16
C LYS A 37 25.32 -25.54 16.63
N ALA A 38 24.99 -26.48 15.74
CA ALA A 38 24.15 -27.65 15.90
C ALA A 38 24.70 -28.69 16.89
N GLY A 39 23.79 -29.36 17.60
CA GLY A 39 23.97 -30.66 18.26
C GLY A 39 23.04 -31.73 17.63
N PRO A 40 23.34 -33.03 17.81
CA PRO A 40 23.05 -34.06 16.82
C PRO A 40 21.66 -34.72 16.91
N ALA A 41 21.22 -35.24 15.77
CA ALA A 41 19.99 -35.97 15.52
C ALA A 41 19.90 -37.35 16.20
N PRO A 42 18.69 -37.88 16.39
CA PRO A 42 18.43 -39.31 16.33
C PRO A 42 17.51 -39.70 15.15
N LYS A 43 17.63 -40.97 14.82
CA LYS A 43 17.35 -41.65 13.55
C LYS A 43 16.02 -42.42 13.59
N ALA A 44 15.47 -42.60 12.40
CA ALA A 44 14.59 -43.68 11.92
C ALA A 44 13.05 -43.52 12.03
N ALA A 45 12.44 -43.63 10.84
CA ALA A 45 11.01 -43.79 10.53
C ALA A 45 10.50 -45.21 10.86
N PRO A 46 9.18 -45.48 10.79
CA PRO A 46 8.54 -45.76 9.48
C PRO A 46 7.10 -45.20 9.29
N GLU A 47 6.72 -45.00 8.02
CA GLU A 47 5.34 -44.80 7.51
C GLU A 47 4.53 -46.12 7.48
N PRO A 48 3.29 -46.23 6.91
CA PRO A 48 2.22 -45.24 6.63
C PRO A 48 0.83 -45.69 7.17
N ARG A 49 -0.07 -44.75 7.49
CA ARG A 49 -1.54 -45.04 7.54
C ARG A 49 -2.38 -43.81 7.19
N THR A 50 -2.95 -43.79 5.99
CA THR A 50 -4.28 -43.18 5.72
C THR A 50 -5.34 -44.15 6.28
N PRO A 51 -6.47 -43.68 6.86
CA PRO A 51 -7.48 -42.95 6.10
C PRO A 51 -8.23 -41.85 6.87
N ARG A 52 -9.08 -41.14 6.14
CA ARG A 52 -10.44 -40.70 6.51
C ARG A 52 -10.64 -39.21 6.30
N SER A 53 -11.32 -38.91 5.21
CA SER A 53 -12.04 -37.66 4.96
C SER A 53 -12.83 -37.26 6.21
N ALA A 54 -12.40 -36.18 6.84
CA ALA A 54 -13.27 -35.36 7.64
C ALA A 54 -13.54 -34.11 6.80
N THR A 55 -14.78 -33.95 6.38
CA THR A 55 -15.32 -32.68 5.93
C THR A 55 -15.26 -31.72 7.12
N THR A 56 -14.10 -31.10 7.32
CA THR A 56 -14.02 -29.91 8.16
C THR A 56 -14.71 -28.82 7.37
N THR A 57 -15.95 -28.53 7.74
CA THR A 57 -16.56 -27.25 7.49
C THR A 57 -15.59 -26.20 8.04
N GLU A 58 -14.75 -25.66 7.15
CA GLU A 58 -13.87 -24.54 7.37
C GLU A 58 -14.76 -23.32 7.62
N ARG A 59 -15.22 -23.23 8.87
CA ARG A 59 -15.77 -22.02 9.44
C ARG A 59 -14.64 -21.01 9.35
N ALA A 60 -14.71 -20.15 8.33
CA ALA A 60 -13.87 -18.99 8.16
C ALA A 60 -13.67 -18.35 9.54
N ALA A 61 -12.50 -18.56 10.12
CA ALA A 61 -12.13 -17.93 11.36
C ALA A 61 -11.96 -16.45 11.03
N THR A 62 -13.02 -15.68 11.25
CA THR A 62 -12.93 -14.24 11.37
C THR A 62 -12.04 -13.96 12.56
N ASN A 63 -10.74 -13.88 12.31
CA ASN A 63 -9.77 -13.47 13.31
C ASN A 63 -10.25 -12.09 13.80
N PRO A 64 -10.63 -11.95 15.08
CA PRO A 64 -11.18 -10.70 15.57
C PRO A 64 -10.15 -9.59 15.36
N ALA A 65 -10.64 -8.39 15.02
CA ALA A 65 -9.77 -7.23 14.84
C ALA A 65 -8.88 -7.05 16.08
N PRO A 66 -7.61 -6.65 15.91
CA PRO A 66 -6.73 -6.38 17.05
C PRO A 66 -7.39 -5.35 17.95
N GLU A 67 -7.49 -5.65 19.25
CA GLU A 67 -8.00 -4.70 20.23
C GLU A 67 -7.08 -3.46 20.25
N ILE A 68 -7.69 -2.27 20.27
CA ILE A 68 -6.95 -1.01 20.32
C ILE A 68 -6.32 -0.91 21.72
N PRO A 69 -4.97 -0.81 21.84
CA PRO A 69 -4.36 -0.67 23.15
C PRO A 69 -4.80 0.64 23.81
N GLU A 70 -5.12 0.59 25.10
CA GLU A 70 -5.66 1.72 25.86
C GLU A 70 -4.82 2.99 25.70
N ALA A 71 -3.49 2.84 25.68
CA ALA A 71 -2.53 3.93 25.55
C ALA A 71 -2.64 4.72 24.22
N TYR A 72 -3.25 4.14 23.18
CA TYR A 72 -3.40 4.75 21.86
C TYR A 72 -4.84 5.12 21.51
N ARG A 73 -5.79 4.80 22.39
CA ARG A 73 -7.24 4.97 22.15
C ARG A 73 -7.59 6.41 21.79
N ASP A 74 -7.15 7.38 22.58
CA ASP A 74 -7.50 8.79 22.38
C ASP A 74 -6.92 9.34 21.06
N GLY A 75 -5.68 8.96 20.71
CA GLY A 75 -5.07 9.36 19.45
C GLY A 75 -5.81 8.77 18.23
N ILE A 76 -6.17 7.49 18.28
CA ILE A 76 -6.94 6.83 17.22
C ILE A 76 -8.34 7.43 17.09
N LEU A 77 -9.02 7.73 18.21
CA LEU A 77 -10.32 8.41 18.21
C LEU A 77 -10.21 9.82 17.62
N PHE A 78 -9.16 10.56 17.96
CA PHE A 78 -8.91 11.88 17.39
C PHE A 78 -8.74 11.80 15.87
N VAL A 79 -7.84 10.94 15.38
CA VAL A 79 -7.59 10.76 13.94
C VAL A 79 -8.87 10.34 13.21
N THR A 80 -9.60 9.35 13.72
CA THR A 80 -10.83 8.86 13.06
C THR A 80 -11.96 9.89 13.08
N SER A 81 -12.08 10.69 14.15
CA SER A 81 -13.06 11.80 14.20
C SER A 81 -12.79 12.89 13.15
N ALA A 82 -11.52 13.14 12.82
CA ALA A 82 -11.12 14.10 11.80
C ALA A 82 -11.62 13.71 10.40
N PHE A 83 -11.83 12.41 10.13
CA PHE A 83 -12.33 11.92 8.85
C PHE A 83 -13.76 12.40 8.56
N THR A 84 -14.56 12.59 9.62
CA THR A 84 -15.95 13.05 9.53
C THR A 84 -16.01 14.57 9.51
N ALA A 85 -15.22 15.24 10.36
CA ALA A 85 -15.22 16.70 10.45
C ALA A 85 -14.72 17.36 9.16
N LYS A 86 -13.66 16.80 8.53
CA LYS A 86 -13.03 17.31 7.30
C LYS A 86 -12.60 18.78 7.33
N GLU A 87 -12.53 19.37 8.51
CA GLU A 87 -12.01 20.73 8.70
C GLU A 87 -10.49 20.75 8.45
N PRO A 88 -9.97 21.66 7.60
CA PRO A 88 -8.56 21.64 7.19
C PRO A 88 -7.56 21.64 8.37
N GLU A 89 -7.79 22.46 9.39
CA GLU A 89 -6.92 22.52 10.57
C GLU A 89 -6.98 21.24 11.41
N THR A 90 -8.14 20.59 11.48
CA THR A 90 -8.33 19.33 12.19
C THR A 90 -7.66 18.19 11.43
N LEU A 91 -7.76 18.16 10.10
CA LEU A 91 -7.03 17.21 9.26
C LEU A 91 -5.52 17.35 9.40
N GLN A 92 -5.00 18.58 9.44
CA GLN A 92 -3.57 18.81 9.62
C GLN A 92 -3.05 18.32 10.98
N ARG A 93 -3.80 18.57 12.06
CA ARG A 93 -3.46 18.03 13.39
C ARG A 93 -3.57 16.50 13.41
N ALA A 94 -4.56 15.92 12.75
CA ALA A 94 -4.71 14.48 12.63
C ALA A 94 -3.54 13.82 11.87
N ILE A 95 -2.96 14.48 10.87
CA ILE A 95 -1.74 14.00 10.19
C ILE A 95 -0.57 13.90 11.16
N VAL A 96 -0.34 14.93 11.98
CA VAL A 96 0.73 14.92 12.98
C VAL A 96 0.51 13.82 14.01
N GLU A 97 -0.73 13.64 14.47
CA GLU A 97 -1.08 12.60 15.43
C GLU A 97 -0.93 11.19 14.84
N ALA A 98 -1.35 10.96 13.58
CA ALA A 98 -1.18 9.68 12.90
C ALA A 98 0.31 9.31 12.73
N GLU A 99 1.16 10.29 12.41
CA GLU A 99 2.61 10.09 12.35
C GLU A 99 3.20 9.73 13.73
N ARG A 100 2.78 10.44 14.79
CA ARG A 100 3.18 10.12 16.17
C ARG A 100 2.77 8.70 16.57
N LEU A 101 1.53 8.30 16.26
CA LEU A 101 1.02 6.96 16.52
C LEU A 101 1.80 5.90 15.73
N ASN A 102 2.08 6.15 14.45
CA ASN A 102 2.86 5.23 13.60
C ASN A 102 4.25 4.99 14.19
N GLN A 103 4.93 6.04 14.65
CA GLN A 103 6.25 5.93 15.28
C GLN A 103 6.20 5.15 16.60
N ALA A 104 5.25 5.49 17.48
CA ALA A 104 5.09 4.82 18.77
C ALA A 104 4.75 3.32 18.60
N MET A 105 3.76 3.00 17.76
CA MET A 105 3.36 1.61 17.49
C MET A 105 4.45 0.83 16.76
N THR A 106 5.18 1.46 15.84
CA THR A 106 6.34 0.81 15.19
C THR A 106 7.42 0.48 16.21
N ALA A 107 7.68 1.36 17.19
CA ALA A 107 8.68 1.12 18.23
C ALA A 107 8.26 0.01 19.20
N GLU A 108 6.96 -0.05 19.57
CA GLU A 108 6.46 -1.02 20.55
C GLU A 108 6.15 -2.40 19.93
N TYR A 109 5.51 -2.43 18.76
CA TYR A 109 4.98 -3.65 18.15
C TYR A 109 5.72 -4.07 16.89
N GLY A 110 6.51 -3.18 16.28
CA GLY A 110 7.21 -3.41 15.03
C GLY A 110 6.40 -3.02 13.78
N GLU A 111 7.11 -2.96 12.65
CA GLU A 111 6.58 -2.48 11.38
C GLU A 111 5.52 -3.40 10.74
N ARG A 112 5.56 -4.69 11.08
CA ARG A 112 4.67 -5.74 10.56
C ARG A 112 3.53 -6.09 11.51
N ASP A 113 3.36 -5.37 12.61
CA ASP A 113 2.20 -5.60 13.48
C ASP A 113 0.92 -5.03 12.83
N ALA A 114 -0.19 -5.77 12.90
CA ALA A 114 -1.46 -5.37 12.32
C ALA A 114 -1.96 -4.00 12.84
N ARG A 115 -1.67 -3.65 14.10
CA ARG A 115 -2.03 -2.36 14.69
C ARG A 115 -1.24 -1.22 14.06
N THR A 116 0.06 -1.42 13.85
CA THR A 116 0.92 -0.46 13.14
C THR A 116 0.45 -0.25 11.71
N ILE A 117 0.05 -1.32 11.02
CA ILE A 117 -0.48 -1.25 9.64
C ILE A 117 -1.78 -0.45 9.59
N ASN A 118 -2.70 -0.65 10.55
CA ASN A 118 -3.95 0.09 10.61
C ASN A 118 -3.72 1.61 10.73
N VAL A 119 -2.72 2.05 11.51
CA VAL A 119 -2.37 3.48 11.60
C VAL A 119 -1.79 4.00 10.27
N ARG A 120 -1.03 3.17 9.54
CA ARG A 120 -0.53 3.55 8.20
C ARG A 120 -1.66 3.67 7.17
N GLU A 121 -2.69 2.82 7.26
CA GLU A 121 -3.90 3.00 6.44
C GLU A 121 -4.61 4.33 6.79
N MET A 122 -4.66 4.73 8.07
CA MET A 122 -5.18 6.04 8.46
C MET A 122 -4.38 7.20 7.86
N SER A 123 -3.05 7.09 7.81
CA SER A 123 -2.18 8.08 7.13
C SER A 123 -2.50 8.16 5.63
N GLY A 124 -2.73 7.03 4.96
CA GLY A 124 -3.16 7.00 3.56
C GLY A 124 -4.52 7.68 3.35
N TRP A 125 -5.47 7.47 4.27
CA TRP A 125 -6.77 8.13 4.21
C TRP A 125 -6.69 9.65 4.44
N LEU A 126 -5.88 10.10 5.40
CA LEU A 126 -5.65 11.53 5.63
C LEU A 126 -5.00 12.22 4.44
N ALA A 127 -4.02 11.57 3.80
CA ALA A 127 -3.42 12.07 2.57
C ALA A 127 -4.47 12.22 1.46
N HIS A 128 -5.37 11.24 1.31
CA HIS A 128 -6.46 11.35 0.35
C HIS A 128 -7.41 12.51 0.65
N LEU A 129 -7.84 12.66 1.91
CA LEU A 129 -8.76 13.73 2.33
C LEU A 129 -8.18 15.13 2.17
N THR A 130 -6.85 15.26 2.16
CA THR A 130 -6.14 16.54 1.99
C THR A 130 -5.69 16.80 0.56
N GLY A 131 -6.15 15.99 -0.40
CA GLY A 131 -5.83 16.15 -1.83
C GLY A 131 -4.45 15.62 -2.22
N ARG A 132 -3.67 15.06 -1.29
CA ARG A 132 -2.36 14.44 -1.52
C ARG A 132 -2.51 13.01 -2.06
N HIS A 133 -3.10 12.88 -3.24
CA HIS A 133 -3.47 11.58 -3.81
C HIS A 133 -2.28 10.66 -4.10
N ALA A 134 -1.16 11.21 -4.57
CA ALA A 134 0.06 10.43 -4.80
C ALA A 134 0.61 9.82 -3.50
N ASP A 135 0.60 10.57 -2.39
CA ASP A 135 1.06 10.06 -1.10
C ASP A 135 0.09 9.04 -0.51
N ALA A 136 -1.21 9.25 -0.69
CA ALA A 136 -2.22 8.27 -0.33
C ALA A 136 -1.98 6.94 -1.06
N THR A 137 -1.70 6.98 -2.37
CA THR A 137 -1.36 5.79 -3.16
C THR A 137 -0.12 5.09 -2.60
N ARG A 138 0.95 5.82 -2.28
CA ARG A 138 2.18 5.24 -1.70
C ARG A 138 1.93 4.59 -0.35
N TRP A 139 1.14 5.22 0.53
CA TRP A 139 0.72 4.62 1.80
C TRP A 139 -0.05 3.31 1.59
N TYR A 140 -1.02 3.29 0.68
CA TYR A 140 -1.80 2.07 0.45
C TYR A 140 -1.01 0.96 -0.24
N LEU A 141 -0.09 1.29 -1.16
CA LEU A 141 0.82 0.30 -1.74
C LEU A 141 1.71 -0.33 -0.66
N HIS A 142 2.17 0.47 0.30
CA HIS A 142 2.96 -0.01 1.43
C HIS A 142 2.16 -0.97 2.32
N THR A 143 0.93 -0.59 2.69
CA THR A 143 0.08 -1.43 3.53
C THR A 143 -0.38 -2.69 2.80
N VAL A 144 -0.61 -2.66 1.47
CA VAL A 144 -0.86 -3.88 0.68
C VAL A 144 0.31 -4.85 0.80
N GLY A 145 1.56 -4.39 0.66
CA GLY A 145 2.74 -5.24 0.80
C GLY A 145 2.83 -5.90 2.18
N LEU A 146 2.57 -5.14 3.24
CA LEU A 146 2.58 -5.65 4.61
C LEU A 146 1.43 -6.64 4.89
N LEU A 147 0.21 -6.32 4.46
CA LEU A 147 -0.97 -7.18 4.63
C LEU A 147 -0.84 -8.48 3.80
N SER A 148 -0.29 -8.39 2.59
CA SER A 148 0.01 -9.55 1.75
C SER A 148 1.00 -10.49 2.43
N ALA A 149 2.04 -9.94 3.08
CA ALA A 149 3.02 -10.75 3.80
C ALA A 149 2.45 -11.41 5.06
N LEU A 150 1.48 -10.79 5.73
CA LEU A 150 0.88 -11.30 6.98
C LEU A 150 -0.28 -12.27 6.74
N PHE A 151 -1.14 -11.95 5.78
CA PHE A 151 -2.43 -12.60 5.60
C PHE A 151 -2.63 -13.20 4.20
N GLY A 152 -1.73 -12.90 3.26
CA GLY A 152 -1.82 -13.31 1.86
C GLY A 152 -2.65 -12.36 1.00
N ASN A 153 -2.53 -12.53 -0.32
CA ASN A 153 -3.18 -11.67 -1.32
C ASN A 153 -4.70 -11.82 -1.34
N GLY A 154 -5.22 -13.00 -0.97
CA GLY A 154 -6.66 -13.28 -0.96
C GLY A 154 -7.42 -12.72 0.26
N ASP A 155 -6.72 -12.31 1.32
CA ASP A 155 -7.34 -11.75 2.53
C ASP A 155 -8.12 -10.47 2.18
N GLN A 156 -9.29 -10.32 2.81
CA GLN A 156 -10.19 -9.20 2.53
C GLN A 156 -9.52 -7.84 2.83
N ARG A 157 -8.69 -7.75 3.87
CA ARG A 157 -7.97 -6.50 4.22
C ARG A 157 -6.94 -6.14 3.17
N THR A 158 -6.19 -7.12 2.67
CA THR A 158 -5.24 -6.92 1.56
C THR A 158 -5.97 -6.38 0.33
N ARG A 159 -7.10 -6.99 -0.04
CA ARG A 159 -7.92 -6.54 -1.18
C ARG A 159 -8.52 -5.16 -0.98
N ASP A 160 -8.99 -4.82 0.22
CA ASP A 160 -9.54 -3.49 0.50
C ASP A 160 -8.47 -2.40 0.47
N SER A 161 -7.26 -2.67 0.99
CA SER A 161 -6.12 -1.76 0.85
C SER A 161 -5.70 -1.59 -0.62
N ALA A 162 -5.74 -2.65 -1.43
CA ALA A 162 -5.44 -2.62 -2.85
C ALA A 162 -6.43 -1.75 -3.64
N ARG A 163 -7.73 -1.91 -3.38
CA ARG A 163 -8.78 -1.06 -3.97
C ARG A 163 -8.57 0.41 -3.62
N ARG A 164 -8.18 0.72 -2.38
CA ARG A 164 -7.86 2.10 -1.96
C ARG A 164 -6.61 2.65 -2.65
N ALA A 165 -5.57 1.84 -2.87
CA ALA A 165 -4.40 2.23 -3.66
C ALA A 165 -4.80 2.61 -5.10
N VAL A 166 -5.59 1.77 -5.78
CA VAL A 166 -6.07 2.06 -7.14
C VAL A 166 -6.97 3.29 -7.16
N ALA A 167 -7.94 3.39 -6.26
CA ALA A 167 -8.86 4.52 -6.21
C ALA A 167 -8.14 5.86 -5.98
N THR A 168 -7.15 5.89 -5.09
CA THR A 168 -6.34 7.11 -4.86
C THR A 168 -5.44 7.43 -6.04
N TRP A 169 -4.85 6.43 -6.69
CA TRP A 169 -4.07 6.65 -7.91
C TRP A 169 -4.95 7.20 -9.03
N LEU A 170 -6.18 6.68 -9.17
CA LEU A 170 -7.18 7.18 -10.11
C LEU A 170 -7.60 8.64 -9.83
N ALA A 171 -7.41 9.13 -8.60
CA ALA A 171 -7.71 10.51 -8.24
C ALA A 171 -6.56 11.50 -8.55
N ILE A 172 -5.34 11.01 -8.84
CA ILE A 172 -4.20 11.89 -9.21
C ILE A 172 -4.50 12.54 -10.57
N THR A 173 -4.51 13.86 -10.62
CA THR A 173 -4.77 14.63 -11.84
C THR A 173 -3.50 15.05 -12.58
N ASP A 174 -2.38 15.18 -11.86
CA ASP A 174 -1.07 15.50 -12.44
C ASP A 174 -0.42 14.23 -13.04
N PRO A 175 -0.20 14.17 -14.37
CA PRO A 175 0.47 13.05 -15.01
C PRO A 175 1.87 12.79 -14.45
N SER A 176 2.60 13.84 -14.08
CA SER A 176 3.98 13.72 -13.57
C SER A 176 4.05 13.00 -12.22
N GLU A 177 2.98 13.02 -11.43
CA GLU A 177 2.84 12.24 -10.20
C GLU A 177 2.26 10.85 -10.45
N ALA A 178 1.33 10.71 -11.41
CA ALA A 178 0.63 9.47 -11.67
C ALA A 178 1.48 8.43 -12.43
N GLU A 179 2.24 8.86 -13.43
CA GLU A 179 3.02 7.99 -14.31
C GLU A 179 4.08 7.16 -13.56
N PRO A 180 4.90 7.73 -12.64
CA PRO A 180 5.89 6.96 -11.90
C PRO A 180 5.29 5.87 -11.00
N LEU A 181 4.03 6.03 -10.58
CA LEU A 181 3.33 5.08 -9.72
C LEU A 181 2.64 3.95 -10.50
N ALA A 182 2.37 4.16 -11.80
CA ALA A 182 1.55 3.27 -12.60
C ALA A 182 2.07 1.81 -12.68
N PRO A 183 3.38 1.55 -12.91
CA PRO A 183 3.90 0.19 -12.94
C PRO A 183 3.69 -0.56 -11.62
N THR A 184 3.88 0.13 -10.49
CA THR A 184 3.71 -0.44 -9.15
C THR A 184 2.25 -0.72 -8.84
N VAL A 185 1.34 0.19 -9.22
CA VAL A 185 -0.12 0.00 -9.07
C VAL A 185 -0.60 -1.18 -9.92
N LEU A 186 -0.16 -1.28 -11.17
CA LEU A 186 -0.52 -2.38 -12.06
C LEU A 186 -0.06 -3.73 -11.49
N ALA A 187 1.22 -3.82 -11.14
CA ALA A 187 1.78 -5.05 -10.62
C ALA A 187 1.08 -5.48 -9.32
N MET A 188 0.79 -4.53 -8.42
CA MET A 188 -0.02 -4.79 -7.23
C MET A 188 -1.41 -5.33 -7.57
N ALA A 189 -2.12 -4.71 -8.52
CA ALA A 189 -3.45 -5.16 -8.94
C ALA A 189 -3.42 -6.58 -9.53
N VAL A 190 -2.41 -6.91 -10.36
CA VAL A 190 -2.21 -8.28 -10.89
C VAL A 190 -1.98 -9.28 -9.75
N ALA A 191 -1.15 -8.93 -8.77
CA ALA A 191 -0.83 -9.83 -7.66
C ALA A 191 -2.04 -10.08 -6.73
N VAL A 192 -2.90 -9.09 -6.53
CA VAL A 192 -4.02 -9.15 -5.57
C VAL A 192 -5.32 -9.62 -6.23
N ASP A 193 -5.68 -9.07 -7.39
CA ASP A 193 -6.95 -9.34 -8.07
C ASP A 193 -6.81 -10.28 -9.30
N GLY A 194 -5.58 -10.46 -9.81
CA GLY A 194 -5.28 -11.28 -10.99
C GLY A 194 -5.30 -10.49 -12.31
N GLU A 195 -4.52 -10.98 -13.28
CA GLU A 195 -4.31 -10.35 -14.61
C GLU A 195 -5.61 -10.00 -15.36
N GLY A 196 -6.62 -10.87 -15.27
CA GLY A 196 -7.89 -10.70 -15.98
C GLY A 196 -8.93 -9.85 -15.25
N SER A 197 -8.58 -9.23 -14.13
CA SER A 197 -9.53 -8.49 -13.29
C SER A 197 -9.95 -7.15 -13.91
N ASP A 198 -11.13 -6.68 -13.51
CA ASP A 198 -11.61 -5.35 -13.87
C ASP A 198 -10.67 -4.24 -13.36
N THR A 199 -10.08 -4.43 -12.18
CA THR A 199 -9.08 -3.54 -11.61
C THR A 199 -7.88 -3.37 -12.55
N VAL A 200 -7.28 -4.48 -13.01
CA VAL A 200 -6.13 -4.46 -13.92
C VAL A 200 -6.48 -3.76 -15.24
N ARG A 201 -7.66 -4.07 -15.80
CA ARG A 201 -8.16 -3.41 -17.02
C ARG A 201 -8.32 -1.90 -16.87
N VAL A 202 -8.84 -1.43 -15.74
CA VAL A 202 -8.97 0.01 -15.44
C VAL A 202 -7.59 0.68 -15.35
N VAL A 203 -6.61 0.03 -14.73
CA VAL A 203 -5.24 0.56 -14.63
C VAL A 203 -4.61 0.69 -16.02
N HIS A 204 -4.72 -0.33 -16.87
CA HIS A 204 -4.24 -0.28 -18.25
C HIS A 204 -4.88 0.85 -19.07
N GLN A 205 -6.22 0.95 -19.03
CA GLN A 205 -6.95 1.98 -19.77
C GLN A 205 -6.50 3.40 -19.39
N ARG A 206 -6.23 3.64 -18.10
CA ARG A 206 -5.70 4.93 -17.66
C ARG A 206 -4.30 5.18 -18.19
N MET A 207 -3.38 4.21 -18.08
CA MET A 207 -2.01 4.34 -18.59
C MET A 207 -1.97 4.66 -20.09
N GLU A 208 -2.84 4.01 -20.88
CA GLU A 208 -2.99 4.28 -22.31
C GLU A 208 -3.53 5.69 -22.59
N SER A 209 -4.47 6.15 -21.76
CA SER A 209 -5.07 7.48 -21.90
C SER A 209 -4.06 8.59 -21.63
N THR A 210 -3.13 8.41 -20.69
CA THR A 210 -2.07 9.38 -20.37
C THR A 210 -0.94 9.37 -21.40
N SER A 211 -0.66 8.21 -22.00
CA SER A 211 0.42 8.05 -22.99
C SER A 211 0.08 8.60 -24.38
N ARG A 212 -1.19 8.91 -24.67
CA ARG A 212 -1.60 9.47 -25.96
C ARG A 212 -1.25 10.96 -25.99
N PRO A 213 -0.22 11.39 -26.74
CA PRO A 213 0.11 12.81 -26.84
C PRO A 213 -1.09 13.57 -27.40
N ALA A 214 -1.28 14.81 -26.95
CA ALA A 214 -2.29 15.75 -27.46
C ALA A 214 -1.99 16.15 -28.91
N ALA A 215 -2.08 15.20 -29.85
CA ALA A 215 -1.64 15.32 -31.23
C ALA A 215 -2.61 16.12 -32.13
N THR A 216 -3.51 16.93 -31.56
CA THR A 216 -4.57 17.58 -32.35
C THR A 216 -4.69 19.10 -32.16
N ALA A 217 -3.82 19.77 -31.39
CA ALA A 217 -3.95 21.21 -31.14
C ALA A 217 -3.07 22.14 -32.01
N GLN A 218 -2.18 21.62 -32.88
CA GLN A 218 -1.25 22.45 -33.66
C GLN A 218 -1.52 22.51 -35.19
N ALA A 219 -2.59 21.89 -35.69
CA ALA A 219 -2.84 21.83 -37.14
C ALA A 219 -3.75 22.96 -37.70
N SER A 220 -4.10 24.00 -36.93
CA SER A 220 -5.05 25.02 -37.41
C SER A 220 -4.77 26.44 -36.93
N THR A 221 -3.55 26.96 -37.15
CA THR A 221 -3.38 28.41 -37.38
C THR A 221 -2.12 28.71 -38.20
N GLN A 222 -1.92 28.01 -39.32
CA GLN A 222 -1.13 28.61 -40.42
C GLN A 222 -2.06 29.46 -41.26
N GLN A 223 -1.83 30.77 -41.19
CA GLN A 223 -2.32 31.80 -42.10
C GLN A 223 -2.10 31.38 -43.56
N PRO A 224 -2.94 31.89 -44.48
CA PRO A 224 -2.43 32.40 -45.73
C PRO A 224 -2.36 33.92 -45.68
N THR A 225 -1.12 34.37 -45.84
CA THR A 225 -0.66 35.65 -46.36
C THR A 225 -1.50 36.22 -47.50
N SER A 226 -1.78 37.53 -47.40
CA SER A 226 -1.56 38.57 -48.42
C SER A 226 -1.98 38.31 -49.88
N VAL A 227 -2.87 39.17 -50.37
CA VAL A 227 -2.88 39.70 -51.76
C VAL A 227 -3.20 41.20 -51.60
N SER A 228 -2.23 42.10 -51.60
CA SER A 228 -1.50 42.73 -52.71
C SER A 228 -2.33 43.64 -53.62
N THR A 229 -1.97 44.93 -53.54
CA THR A 229 -2.05 46.04 -54.53
C THR A 229 -3.39 46.66 -54.91
#